data_AF-A0A4R6VN38-F1
#
_entry.id   AF-A0A4R6VN38-F1
#
_cell.length_a   1.000
_cell.length_b   1.000
_cell.length_c   1.000
_cell.angle_alpha   90.00
_cell.angle_beta   90.00
_cell.angle_gamma   90.00
#
_symmetry.space_group_name_H-M   'P 1'
#
loop_
_entity.id
_entity.type
_entity.pdbx_description
1 polymer ?
#
loop_
_entity_poly.entity_id
_entity_poly.type
_entity_poly.pdbx_seq_one_letter_code
_entity_poly.pdbx_strand_id
1 'polypeptide(L)'
;MAKDPIKLGNFEVPTEFSVFAGAKLNQYPPHNSIPKVGREYHDVANGLFYEGGTLSDFGAILNPGVDSGLFHGALKAYLASFEPKHEHKMDAAAWLISECCTVSALTPHAL
;
A
#
# COMPACT_ATOMS: atom_id res chain seq x y z
N MET A 1 -0.22 17.35 -17.36
CA MET A 1 -1.56 17.03 -16.84
C MET A 1 -1.40 16.78 -15.36
N ALA A 2 -2.12 17.51 -14.51
CA ALA A 2 -2.11 17.22 -13.07
C ALA A 2 -2.70 15.81 -12.90
N LYS A 3 -1.92 14.91 -12.31
CA LYS A 3 -2.36 13.54 -12.02
C LYS A 3 -3.19 13.63 -10.75
N ASP A 4 -4.44 13.18 -10.80
CA ASP A 4 -5.29 13.19 -9.62
C ASP A 4 -4.63 12.37 -8.50
N PRO A 5 -4.61 12.86 -7.25
CA PRO A 5 -4.04 12.13 -6.15
C PRO A 5 -4.83 10.83 -5.93
N ILE A 6 -4.13 9.73 -5.63
CA ILE A 6 -4.78 8.50 -5.19
C ILE A 6 -5.53 8.80 -3.88
N LYS A 7 -6.77 8.34 -3.78
CA LYS A 7 -7.62 8.51 -2.60
C LYS A 7 -7.99 7.15 -2.02
N LEU A 8 -7.88 7.02 -0.70
CA LEU A 8 -8.40 5.89 0.07
C LEU A 8 -9.65 6.38 0.81
N GLY A 9 -10.81 6.11 0.23
CA GLY A 9 -12.06 6.76 0.66
C GLY A 9 -11.95 8.29 0.55
N ASN A 10 -12.05 8.99 1.68
CA ASN A 10 -11.92 10.45 1.75
C ASN A 10 -10.49 10.93 2.05
N PHE A 11 -9.51 10.02 2.13
CA PHE A 11 -8.13 10.35 2.49
C PHE A 11 -7.23 10.44 1.26
N GLU A 12 -6.51 11.54 1.13
CA GLU A 12 -5.47 11.66 0.11
C GLU A 12 -4.19 10.96 0.57
N VAL A 13 -3.62 10.13 -0.31
CA VAL A 13 -2.37 9.44 0.02
C VAL A 13 -1.18 10.40 -0.01
N PRO A 14 -0.12 10.16 0.77
CA PRO A 14 1.06 11.01 0.74
C PRO A 14 1.86 10.81 -0.56
N THR A 15 2.06 11.87 -1.35
CA THR A 15 2.57 11.74 -2.72
C THR A 15 4.01 12.19 -2.98
N GLU A 16 4.61 13.17 -2.27
CA GLU A 16 5.84 13.78 -2.83
C GLU A 16 7.05 14.01 -1.89
N PHE A 17 6.97 13.74 -0.57
CA PHE A 17 8.12 14.00 0.33
C PHE A 17 8.36 12.96 1.44
N SER A 18 7.51 11.95 1.56
CA SER A 18 7.54 10.91 2.59
C SER A 18 8.28 9.64 2.16
N VAL A 19 8.81 9.58 0.93
CA VAL A 19 9.41 8.36 0.37
C VAL A 19 10.78 8.04 0.98
N PHE A 20 11.46 9.02 1.59
CA PHE A 20 12.75 8.85 2.28
C PHE A 20 12.64 8.83 3.81
N ALA A 21 11.62 9.49 4.39
CA ALA A 21 11.45 9.62 5.84
C ALA A 21 10.26 8.83 6.40
N GLY A 22 9.45 8.22 5.53
CA GLY A 22 8.16 7.62 5.88
C GLY A 22 7.02 8.63 5.98
N ALA A 23 5.78 8.14 5.87
CA ALA A 23 4.58 8.91 6.14
C ALA A 23 4.46 9.21 7.65
N LYS A 24 4.10 10.43 8.02
CA LYS A 24 3.82 10.80 9.42
C LYS A 24 2.49 10.19 9.87
N LEU A 25 2.28 10.06 11.18
CA LEU A 25 1.03 9.51 11.74
C LEU A 25 -0.24 10.17 11.16
N ASN A 26 -0.25 11.49 10.98
CA ASN A 26 -1.40 12.22 10.44
C ASN A 26 -1.63 12.04 8.92
N GLN A 27 -0.73 11.32 8.24
CA GLN A 27 -0.83 10.97 6.83
C GLN A 27 -1.35 9.55 6.61
N TYR A 28 -1.62 8.82 7.70
CA TYR A 28 -2.36 7.55 7.64
C TYR A 28 -3.85 7.82 7.84
N PRO A 29 -4.72 7.06 7.17
CA PRO A 29 -6.11 6.97 7.56
C PRO A 29 -6.19 6.52 9.03
N PRO A 30 -7.13 7.05 9.85
CA PRO A 30 -7.39 6.52 11.20
C PRO A 30 -7.59 5.01 11.18
N HIS A 31 -6.98 4.27 12.12
CA HIS A 31 -7.00 2.80 12.11
C HIS A 31 -8.42 2.23 12.05
N ASN A 32 -9.35 2.83 12.80
CA ASN A 32 -10.76 2.44 12.82
C ASN A 32 -11.54 2.74 11.53
N SER A 33 -10.97 3.51 10.61
CA SER A 33 -11.57 3.81 9.30
C SER A 33 -11.04 2.94 8.17
N ILE A 34 -10.00 2.13 8.43
CA ILE A 34 -9.44 1.24 7.42
C ILE A 34 -10.37 0.03 7.29
N PRO A 35 -10.92 -0.23 6.08
CA PRO A 35 -11.75 -1.40 5.86
C PRO A 35 -10.92 -2.67 5.98
N LYS A 36 -11.56 -3.76 6.40
CA LYS A 36 -10.94 -5.08 6.34
C LYS A 36 -10.88 -5.52 4.88
N VAL A 37 -9.67 -5.75 4.39
CA VAL A 37 -9.42 -6.24 3.03
C VAL A 37 -9.04 -7.73 3.05
N GLY A 38 -9.05 -8.37 1.89
CA GLY A 38 -8.62 -9.76 1.74
C GLY A 38 -7.20 -10.01 2.25
N ARG A 39 -6.95 -11.22 2.73
CA ARG A 39 -5.63 -11.62 3.29
C ARG A 39 -4.53 -11.49 2.23
N GLU A 40 -4.84 -11.75 0.98
CA GLU A 40 -3.95 -11.66 -0.16
C GLU A 40 -3.28 -10.27 -0.29
N TYR A 41 -3.99 -9.19 0.05
CA TYR A 41 -3.42 -7.84 0.02
C TYR A 41 -2.46 -7.59 1.18
N HIS A 42 -2.75 -8.16 2.34
CA HIS A 42 -1.83 -8.16 3.49
C HIS A 42 -0.58 -8.98 3.19
N ASP A 43 -0.72 -10.13 2.53
CA ASP A 43 0.42 -10.99 2.17
C ASP A 43 1.37 -10.23 1.22
N VAL A 44 0.83 -9.52 0.22
CA VAL A 44 1.62 -8.63 -0.66
C VAL A 44 2.29 -7.50 0.12
N ALA A 45 1.56 -6.82 1.01
CA ALA A 45 2.12 -5.73 1.81
C ALA A 45 3.27 -6.20 2.72
N ASN A 46 3.10 -7.36 3.37
CA ASN A 46 4.11 -7.96 4.23
C ASN A 46 5.33 -8.44 3.41
N GLY A 47 5.11 -9.12 2.29
CA GLY A 47 6.19 -9.55 1.40
C GLY A 47 7.06 -8.36 0.95
N LEU A 48 6.42 -7.29 0.48
CA LEU A 48 7.13 -6.06 0.09
C LEU A 48 7.86 -5.40 1.26
N PHE A 49 7.34 -5.49 2.48
CA PHE A 49 7.98 -4.91 3.67
C PHE A 49 9.20 -5.70 4.14
N TYR A 50 9.10 -7.03 4.22
CA TYR A 50 10.12 -7.90 4.79
C TYR A 50 11.13 -8.44 3.78
N GLU A 51 10.67 -8.78 2.58
CA GLU A 51 11.45 -9.45 1.53
C GLU A 51 11.91 -8.45 0.45
N GLY A 52 11.23 -7.32 0.33
CA GLY A 52 11.42 -6.37 -0.77
C GLY A 52 10.80 -6.90 -2.07
N GLY A 53 11.34 -6.51 -3.22
CA GLY A 53 10.85 -6.96 -4.53
C GLY A 53 9.79 -6.07 -5.17
N THR A 54 9.02 -6.65 -6.09
CA THR A 54 8.02 -5.96 -6.93
C THR A 54 6.63 -6.54 -6.72
N LEU A 55 5.58 -5.81 -7.12
CA LEU A 55 4.19 -6.30 -7.05
C LEU A 55 4.02 -7.66 -7.73
N SER A 56 4.66 -7.85 -8.89
CA SER A 56 4.57 -9.07 -9.69
C SER A 56 5.16 -10.29 -8.98
N ASP A 57 6.19 -10.09 -8.14
CA ASP A 57 6.79 -11.18 -7.36
C ASP A 57 5.80 -11.76 -6.34
N PHE A 58 4.80 -10.96 -5.94
CA PHE A 58 3.71 -11.35 -5.02
C PHE A 58 2.36 -11.53 -5.73
N GLY A 59 2.34 -11.73 -7.05
CA GLY A 59 1.11 -11.97 -7.80
C GLY A 59 0.15 -10.78 -7.90
N ALA A 60 0.64 -9.57 -7.63
CA ALA A 60 -0.13 -8.33 -7.73
C ALA A 60 0.22 -7.57 -9.01
N ILE A 61 -0.79 -6.98 -9.64
CA ILE A 61 -0.63 -6.13 -10.83
C ILE A 61 -1.42 -4.84 -10.61
N LEU A 62 -0.82 -3.71 -10.96
CA LEU A 62 -1.47 -2.41 -10.86
C LEU A 62 -2.66 -2.31 -11.84
N ASN A 63 -3.79 -1.81 -11.36
CA ASN A 63 -5.00 -1.66 -12.17
C ASN A 63 -4.82 -0.62 -13.29
N PRO A 64 -5.47 -0.79 -14.46
CA PRO A 64 -5.42 0.19 -15.53
C PRO A 64 -5.87 1.57 -15.07
N GLY A 65 -5.10 2.60 -15.41
CA GLY A 65 -5.40 4.00 -15.07
C GLY A 65 -4.87 4.47 -13.71
N VAL A 66 -4.32 3.59 -12.89
CA VAL A 66 -3.61 3.99 -11.67
C VAL A 66 -2.22 4.50 -12.02
N ASP A 67 -1.85 5.66 -11.48
CA ASP A 67 -0.50 6.20 -11.67
C ASP A 67 0.52 5.40 -10.84
N SER A 68 1.41 4.70 -11.54
CA SER A 68 2.44 3.86 -10.91
C SER A 68 3.40 4.66 -10.01
N GLY A 69 3.76 5.90 -10.38
CA GLY A 69 4.65 6.74 -9.59
C GLY A 69 4.01 7.15 -8.26
N LEU A 70 2.75 7.61 -8.32
CA LEU A 70 1.99 7.96 -7.12
C LEU A 70 1.74 6.74 -6.22
N PHE A 71 1.40 5.60 -6.81
CA PHE A 71 1.19 4.35 -6.07
C PHE A 71 2.46 3.91 -5.33
N HIS A 72 3.59 3.77 -6.03
CA HIS A 72 4.83 3.32 -5.40
C HIS A 72 5.36 4.33 -4.40
N GLY A 73 5.17 5.64 -4.65
CA GLY A 73 5.49 6.69 -3.69
C GLY A 73 4.70 6.55 -2.38
N ALA A 74 3.37 6.40 -2.48
CA ALA A 74 2.50 6.22 -1.33
C ALA A 74 2.77 4.91 -0.58
N LEU A 75 2.90 3.80 -1.30
CA LEU A 75 3.17 2.50 -0.71
C LEU A 75 4.51 2.51 0.04
N LYS A 76 5.57 3.01 -0.58
CA LYS A 76 6.87 3.13 0.08
C LYS A 76 6.83 4.07 1.28
N ALA A 77 6.07 5.16 1.21
CA ALA A 77 5.88 6.07 2.34
C ALA A 77 5.22 5.39 3.54
N TYR A 78 4.20 4.57 3.31
CA TYR A 78 3.60 3.78 4.39
C TYR A 78 4.60 2.74 4.92
N LEU A 79 5.21 1.95 4.05
CA LEU A 79 6.12 0.88 4.46
C LEU A 79 7.34 1.41 5.23
N ALA A 80 7.93 2.54 4.82
CA ALA A 80 9.16 3.09 5.39
C ALA A 80 9.00 3.83 6.73
N SER A 81 7.77 4.08 7.21
CA SER A 81 7.60 4.92 8.40
C SER A 81 7.94 4.23 9.73
N PHE A 82 8.36 4.99 10.74
CA PHE A 82 8.55 4.49 12.11
C PHE A 82 7.26 4.56 12.95
N GLU A 83 6.23 5.26 12.46
CA GLU A 83 4.90 5.40 13.06
C GLU A 83 3.83 5.31 11.97
N PRO A 84 2.60 4.84 12.23
CA PRO A 84 2.03 4.27 13.46
C PRO A 84 2.57 2.86 13.77
N LYS A 85 1.89 2.16 14.70
CA LYS A 85 2.14 0.73 14.97
C LYS A 85 2.17 -0.08 13.66
N HIS A 86 2.98 -1.13 13.66
CA HIS A 86 3.16 -2.00 12.50
C HIS A 86 1.83 -2.51 11.91
N GLU A 87 0.89 -2.96 12.75
CA GLU A 87 -0.43 -3.42 12.33
C GLU A 87 -1.19 -2.34 11.53
N HIS A 88 -1.28 -1.12 12.05
CA HIS A 88 -1.97 -0.02 11.38
C HIS A 88 -1.30 0.34 10.05
N LYS A 89 0.04 0.31 10.00
CA LYS A 89 0.77 0.50 8.75
C LYS A 89 0.44 -0.57 7.71
N MET A 90 0.46 -1.84 8.11
CA MET A 90 0.14 -2.95 7.21
C MET A 90 -1.31 -2.89 6.74
N ASP A 91 -2.25 -2.51 7.60
CA ASP A 91 -3.66 -2.33 7.23
C ASP A 91 -3.82 -1.22 6.18
N ALA A 92 -3.14 -0.08 6.35
CA ALA A 92 -3.19 1.01 5.40
C ALA A 92 -2.53 0.65 4.05
N ALA A 93 -1.40 -0.06 4.09
CA ALA A 93 -0.72 -0.54 2.89
C ALA A 93 -1.56 -1.59 2.14
N ALA A 94 -2.16 -2.54 2.87
CA ALA A 94 -3.04 -3.55 2.29
C ALA A 94 -4.28 -2.91 1.64
N TRP A 95 -4.88 -1.91 2.29
CA TRP A 95 -5.99 -1.16 1.70
C TRP A 95 -5.57 -0.39 0.44
N LEU A 96 -4.39 0.23 0.43
CA LEU A 96 -3.85 0.86 -0.78
C LEU A 96 -3.70 -0.14 -1.92
N ILE A 97 -3.18 -1.34 -1.64
CA ILE A 97 -3.02 -2.39 -2.65
C ILE A 97 -4.39 -2.90 -3.12
N SER A 98 -5.39 -3.02 -2.25
CA SER A 98 -6.71 -3.49 -2.65
C SER A 98 -7.45 -2.55 -3.60
N GLU A 99 -7.28 -1.23 -3.43
CA GLU A 99 -7.88 -0.22 -4.32
C GLU A 99 -7.12 -0.10 -5.65
N CYS A 100 -5.80 -0.27 -5.61
CA CYS A 100 -4.94 0.05 -6.75
C CYS A 100 -4.48 -1.16 -7.56
N CYS A 101 -4.57 -2.38 -7.01
CA CYS A 101 -4.05 -3.58 -7.65
C CYS A 101 -5.09 -4.69 -7.74
N THR A 102 -4.96 -5.50 -8.79
CA THR A 102 -5.57 -6.82 -8.86
C THR A 102 -4.56 -7.82 -8.37
N VAL A 103 -4.90 -8.57 -7.32
CA VAL A 103 -4.08 -9.68 -6.83
C VAL A 103 -4.69 -10.95 -7.38
N SER A 104 -3.93 -11.63 -8.24
CA SER A 104 -4.31 -12.99 -8.62
C SER A 104 -3.97 -13.87 -7.42
N ALA A 105 -4.95 -14.59 -6.88
CA ALA A 105 -4.74 -15.54 -5.80
C ALA A 105 -3.86 -16.71 -6.31
N LEU A 106 -2.57 -16.44 -6.50
CA LEU A 106 -1.58 -17.44 -6.78
C LEU A 106 -1.28 -18.10 -5.43
N THR A 107 -1.86 -19.28 -5.31
CA THR A 107 -1.49 -20.43 -4.49
C THR A 107 -0.35 -20.19 -3.49
N PRO A 108 -0.52 -20.52 -2.19
CA PRO A 108 0.53 -20.38 -1.19
C PRO A 108 1.81 -21.01 -1.72
N HIS A 109 2.91 -20.26 -1.71
CA HIS A 109 4.23 -20.83 -1.90
C HIS A 109 4.36 -21.99 -0.92
N ALA A 110 4.27 -23.21 -1.45
CA ALA A 110 4.52 -24.43 -0.72
C ALA A 110 5.96 -24.34 -0.22
N LEU A 111 6.09 -24.44 1.11
CA LEU A 111 7.34 -24.67 1.82
C LEU A 111 8.07 -25.90 1.27
#